data_AF-A0A918H872-F1
#
_entry.id   AF-A0A918H872-F1
#
_cell.length_a   1.000
_cell.length_b   1.000
_cell.length_c   1.000
_cell.angle_alpha   90.00
_cell.angle_beta   90.00
_cell.angle_gamma   90.00
#
_symmetry.space_group_name_H-M   'P 1'
#
loop_
_entity.id
_entity.type
_entity.pdbx_description
1 polymer ?
#
loop_
_entity_poly.entity_id
_entity_poly.type
_entity_poly.pdbx_seq_one_letter_code
_entity_poly.pdbx_strand_id
1 'polypeptide(L)'
;MNWRETAACRSEDPELFFPIGDEGLSQRQIEQARSVCRRCPVMRACGSWAVRHGEKYGVWGAMTAGERRSLRLGPGAASGSRDFRNLSSDA
;
A
#
# COMPACT_ATOMS: atom_id res chain seq x y z
N MET A 1 -14.63 2.22 -20.71
CA MET A 1 -13.70 3.30 -20.31
C MET A 1 -12.57 2.72 -19.49
N ASN A 2 -11.33 2.91 -19.95
CA ASN A 2 -10.14 2.50 -19.22
C ASN A 2 -9.75 3.60 -18.24
N TRP A 3 -10.21 3.50 -16.99
CA TRP A 3 -9.98 4.50 -15.94
C TRP A 3 -8.49 4.82 -15.72
N ARG A 4 -7.57 3.96 -16.14
CA ARG A 4 -6.13 4.19 -16.05
C ARG A 4 -5.65 5.33 -16.95
N GLU A 5 -6.39 5.71 -17.99
CA GLU A 5 -6.00 6.77 -18.93
C GLU A 5 -6.08 8.16 -18.30
N THR A 6 -6.97 8.36 -17.32
CA THR A 6 -7.17 9.64 -16.63
C THR A 6 -6.50 9.68 -15.26
N ALA A 7 -5.60 8.74 -14.96
CA ALA A 7 -4.89 8.67 -13.69
C ALA A 7 -3.83 9.78 -13.58
N ALA A 8 -3.91 10.58 -12.51
CA ALA A 8 -2.98 11.69 -12.26
C ALA A 8 -1.52 11.22 -12.06
N CYS A 9 -1.30 10.00 -11.57
CA CYS A 9 0.05 9.45 -11.37
C CYS A 9 0.83 9.23 -12.67
N ARG A 10 0.19 9.30 -13.85
CA ARG A 10 0.86 9.15 -15.14
C ARG A 10 1.89 10.25 -15.44
N SER A 11 1.78 11.41 -14.80
CA SER A 11 2.69 12.54 -14.95
C SER A 11 3.71 12.65 -13.81
N GLU A 12 3.80 11.65 -12.96
CA GLU A 12 4.70 11.60 -11.80
C GLU A 12 5.77 10.53 -12.02
N ASP A 13 6.83 10.55 -11.20
CA ASP A 13 7.83 9.47 -11.18
C ASP A 13 7.17 8.16 -10.70
N PRO A 14 7.26 7.05 -11.47
CA PRO A 14 6.75 5.75 -11.04
C PRO A 14 7.31 5.28 -9.70
N GLU A 15 8.59 5.55 -9.41
CA GLU A 15 9.25 5.09 -8.18
C GLU A 15 8.62 5.70 -6.93
N LEU A 16 7.99 6.87 -7.05
CA LEU A 16 7.23 7.50 -5.97
C LEU A 16 6.18 6.55 -5.38
N PHE A 17 5.56 5.70 -6.20
CA PHE A 17 4.49 4.80 -5.79
C PHE A 17 4.99 3.45 -5.28
N PHE A 18 6.29 3.17 -5.30
CA PHE A 18 6.89 1.90 -4.85
C PHE A 18 7.88 2.10 -3.69
N PRO A 19 7.41 2.55 -2.51
CA PRO A 19 8.27 2.69 -1.34
C PRO A 19 8.85 1.35 -0.87
N ILE A 20 10.07 1.40 -0.32
CA ILE A 20 10.70 0.26 0.33
C ILE A 20 10.13 0.11 1.75
N GLY A 21 9.04 -0.64 1.86
CA GLY A 21 8.31 -0.87 3.11
C GLY A 21 7.24 0.19 3.40
N ASP A 22 6.39 -0.09 4.38
CA ASP A 22 5.22 0.74 4.72
C ASP A 22 5.46 1.64 5.95
N GLU A 23 6.68 1.66 6.49
CA GLU A 23 7.02 2.30 7.75
C GLU A 23 8.42 2.96 7.72
N GLY A 24 8.72 3.76 8.75
CA GLY A 24 10.04 4.37 8.93
C GLY A 24 10.39 5.38 7.83
N LEU A 25 11.54 5.18 7.16
CA LEU A 25 12.07 6.13 6.17
C LEU A 25 11.15 6.31 4.95
N SER A 26 10.31 5.32 4.64
CA SER A 26 9.40 5.40 3.50
C SER A 26 8.16 6.28 3.75
N GLN A 27 7.90 6.71 5.00
CA GLN A 27 6.68 7.45 5.32
C GLN A 27 6.54 8.77 4.55
N ARG A 28 7.65 9.45 4.27
CA ARG A 28 7.63 10.66 3.44
C ARG A 28 7.23 10.35 1.99
N GLN A 29 7.82 9.31 1.40
CA GLN A 29 7.49 8.86 0.04
C GLN A 29 6.03 8.40 -0.05
N ILE A 30 5.55 7.64 0.94
CA ILE A 30 4.16 7.20 1.05
C ILE A 30 3.21 8.41 1.08
N GLU A 31 3.48 9.42 1.91
CA GLU A 31 2.61 10.59 2.00
C GLU A 31 2.64 11.44 0.71
N GLN A 32 3.78 11.52 0.02
CA GLN A 32 3.86 12.14 -1.30
C GLN A 32 3.03 11.39 -2.34
N ALA A 33 3.13 10.06 -2.41
CA ALA A 33 2.31 9.23 -3.29
C ALA A 33 0.81 9.34 -2.97
N ARG A 34 0.46 9.39 -1.68
CA ARG A 34 -0.92 9.63 -1.20
C ARG A 34 -1.43 10.99 -1.62
N SER A 35 -0.62 12.03 -1.52
CA SER A 35 -0.98 13.37 -1.98
C SER A 35 -1.38 13.37 -3.46
N VAL A 36 -0.60 12.69 -4.33
CA VAL A 36 -0.99 12.48 -5.73
C VAL A 36 -2.34 11.74 -5.84
N CYS A 37 -2.50 10.66 -5.09
CA CYS A 37 -3.73 9.87 -5.13
C CYS A 37 -4.96 10.69 -4.73
N ARG A 38 -4.87 11.57 -3.72
CA ARG A 38 -6.01 12.36 -3.22
C ARG A 38 -6.58 13.34 -4.25
N ARG A 39 -5.76 13.80 -5.19
CA ARG A 39 -6.17 14.66 -6.33
C ARG A 39 -6.47 13.88 -7.61
N CYS A 40 -6.38 12.54 -7.58
CA CYS A 40 -6.58 11.70 -8.76
C CYS A 40 -8.07 11.37 -8.97
N PRO A 41 -8.66 11.65 -10.16
CA PRO A 41 -10.10 11.45 -10.40
C PRO A 41 -10.53 9.97 -10.33
N VAL A 42 -9.57 9.05 -10.46
CA VAL A 42 -9.79 7.60 -10.47
C VAL A 42 -9.31 6.90 -9.21
N MET A 43 -9.01 7.65 -8.14
CA MET A 43 -8.51 7.12 -6.86
C MET A 43 -9.35 5.93 -6.35
N ARG A 44 -10.69 6.08 -6.33
CA ARG A 44 -11.58 4.99 -5.86
C ARG A 44 -11.51 3.75 -6.75
N ALA A 45 -11.59 3.92 -8.07
CA ALA A 45 -11.53 2.81 -9.02
C ALA A 45 -10.18 2.08 -8.92
N CYS A 46 -9.09 2.83 -8.79
CA CYS A 46 -7.74 2.33 -8.58
C CYS A 46 -7.62 1.51 -7.30
N GLY A 47 -8.02 2.08 -6.16
CA GLY A 47 -7.97 1.41 -4.87
C GLY A 47 -8.82 0.14 -4.84
N SER A 48 -10.06 0.20 -5.32
CA SER A 48 -10.94 -0.97 -5.37
C SER A 48 -10.41 -2.07 -6.30
N TRP A 49 -9.82 -1.70 -7.44
CA TRP A 49 -9.18 -2.67 -8.33
C TRP A 49 -8.00 -3.35 -7.64
N ALA A 50 -7.11 -2.58 -7.01
CA ALA A 50 -5.92 -3.09 -6.33
C ALA A 50 -6.27 -4.03 -5.15
N VAL A 51 -7.30 -3.70 -4.37
CA VAL A 51 -7.80 -4.58 -3.30
C VAL A 51 -8.34 -5.89 -3.87
N ARG A 52 -9.22 -5.84 -4.89
CA ARG A 52 -9.83 -7.05 -5.48
C ARG A 52 -8.81 -7.98 -6.15
N HIS A 53 -7.82 -7.41 -6.85
CA HIS A 53 -6.79 -8.18 -7.54
C HIS A 53 -5.64 -8.56 -6.61
N GLY A 54 -5.66 -8.05 -5.39
CA GLY A 54 -4.72 -8.39 -4.37
C GLY A 54 -3.30 -7.88 -4.61
N GLU A 55 -3.18 -6.74 -5.29
CA GLU A 55 -1.91 -6.14 -5.66
C GLU A 55 -0.98 -6.01 -4.45
N LYS A 56 0.24 -6.53 -4.57
CA LYS A 56 1.12 -6.85 -3.45
C LYS A 56 2.07 -5.73 -3.10
N TYR A 57 2.27 -4.77 -4.00
CA TYR A 57 3.28 -3.73 -3.85
C TYR A 57 2.71 -2.33 -4.09
N GLY A 58 3.46 -1.34 -3.62
CA GLY A 58 3.23 0.06 -3.90
C GLY A 58 1.95 0.67 -3.31
N VAL A 59 1.78 1.96 -3.57
CA VAL A 59 0.65 2.79 -3.15
C VAL A 59 -0.41 2.81 -4.25
N TRP A 60 -1.61 2.33 -3.95
CA TRP A 60 -2.75 2.27 -4.88
C TRP A 60 -3.98 2.89 -4.24
N GLY A 61 -4.58 3.88 -4.90
CA GLY A 61 -5.76 4.58 -4.38
C GLY A 61 -5.53 5.14 -2.96
N ALA A 62 -4.35 5.73 -2.73
CA ALA A 62 -3.87 6.24 -1.44
C ALA A 62 -3.62 5.20 -0.33
N MET A 63 -3.64 3.90 -0.63
CA MET A 63 -3.38 2.82 0.33
C MET A 63 -2.05 2.12 0.07
N THR A 64 -1.28 1.82 1.11
CA THR A 64 -0.09 0.96 1.03
C THR A 64 -0.46 -0.50 0.80
N ALA A 65 0.55 -1.35 0.56
CA ALA A 65 0.33 -2.78 0.39
C ALA A 65 -0.21 -3.44 1.68
N GLY A 66 0.31 -3.05 2.84
CA GLY A 66 -0.13 -3.50 4.16
C GLY A 66 -1.58 -3.10 4.44
N GLU A 67 -1.97 -1.86 4.18
CA GLU A 67 -3.35 -1.40 4.36
C GLU A 67 -4.33 -2.19 3.50
N ARG A 68 -4.01 -2.40 2.22
CA ARG A 68 -4.85 -3.24 1.33
C ARG A 68 -4.91 -4.70 1.77
N ARG A 69 -3.86 -5.21 2.42
CA ARG A 69 -3.86 -6.56 2.98
C ARG A 69 -4.78 -6.65 4.19
N SER A 70 -4.71 -5.69 5.11
CA SER A 70 -5.60 -5.63 6.27
C SER A 70 -7.07 -5.57 5.89
N LEU A 71 -7.42 -4.83 4.83
CA LEU A 71 -8.79 -4.80 4.29
C LEU A 71 -9.29 -6.15 3.78
N ARG A 72 -8.40 -7.01 3.26
CA ARG A 72 -8.76 -8.33 2.75
C ARG A 72 -8.89 -9.39 3.85
N LEU A 73 -8.09 -9.27 4.89
CA LEU A 73 -8.02 -10.26 5.96
C LEU A 73 -9.09 -10.06 7.05
N GLY A 74 -9.79 -8.92 7.05
CA GLY A 74 -10.79 -8.59 8.05
C GLY A 74 -10.20 -8.31 9.44
N PRO A 75 -11.04 -8.00 10.45
CA PRO A 75 -10.61 -7.49 11.77
C PRO A 75 -9.79 -8.42 12.68
N GLY A 76 -9.22 -9.53 12.18
CA GLY A 76 -8.55 -10.56 13.01
C GLY A 76 -7.11 -10.91 12.65
N ALA A 77 -6.52 -10.29 11.62
CA ALA A 77 -5.25 -10.78 11.04
C ALA A 77 -4.06 -9.81 11.11
N ALA A 78 -4.22 -8.63 11.71
CA ALA A 78 -3.22 -7.57 11.69
C ALA A 78 -2.21 -7.61 12.86
N SER A 79 -2.14 -8.70 13.65
CA SER A 79 -1.19 -8.84 14.77
C SER A 79 -0.36 -10.11 14.64
N GLY A 80 0.58 -10.08 13.70
CA GLY A 80 1.59 -11.14 13.51
C GLY A 80 2.99 -10.67 13.87
N SER A 81 3.16 -9.90 14.95
CA SER A 81 4.47 -9.67 15.56
C SER A 81 4.92 -10.97 16.20
N ARG A 82 5.75 -11.73 15.48
CA ARG A 82 6.51 -12.86 16.03
C ARG A 82 7.41 -12.33 17.13
N ASP A 83 7.04 -12.55 18.39
CA ASP A 83 7.94 -12.38 19.53
C ASP A 83 9.12 -13.35 19.40
N PHE A 84 10.23 -12.87 18.85
CA PHE A 84 11.52 -13.59 18.76
C PHE A 84 12.19 -13.83 20.12
N ARG A 85 11.55 -13.49 21.25
CA ARG A 85 12.14 -13.53 22.59
C ARG A 85 12.13 -14.89 23.27
N ASN A 86 11.75 -15.98 22.58
CA ASN A 86 11.72 -17.32 23.19
C ASN A 86 12.44 -18.39 22.36
N LEU A 87 13.64 -18.06 21.83
CA LEU A 87 14.59 -19.00 21.23
C LEU A 87 15.83 -19.16 22.13
N SER A 88 15.62 -19.42 23.42
CA SER A 88 16.69 -19.82 24.34
C SER A 88 16.19 -20.89 25.29
N SER A 89 16.44 -22.15 24.93
CA SER A 89 16.77 -23.27 25.81
C SER A 89 16.75 -24.54 24.95
N ASP A 90 17.91 -24.94 24.44
CA ASP A 90 18.35 -26.32 24.20
C ASP A 90 19.68 -26.29 23.42
N ALA A 91 20.75 -26.01 24.15
CA ALA A 91 22.13 -26.31 23.79
C ALA A 91 22.95 -26.48 25.09
#